data_AF-A0A2G6QE88-F1
#
_entry.id   AF-A0A2G6QE88-F1
#
_cell.length_a   1.000
_cell.length_b   1.000
_cell.length_c   1.000
_cell.angle_alpha   90.00
_cell.angle_beta   90.00
_cell.angle_gamma   90.00
#
_symmetry.space_group_name_H-M   'P 1'
#
loop_
_entity.id
_entity.type
_entity.pdbx_description
1 polymer ?
#
loop_
_entity_poly.entity_id
_entity_poly.type
_entity_poly.pdbx_seq_one_letter_code
_entity_poly.pdbx_strand_id
1 'polypeptide(L)'
;MMQEYLDGLTAEKAKKDKKDGIIILFGLVIIFIILVFGLKGCAKSLHEQKVEDAGETIQICEDLMEIGGSNEGKVCDDARKICNHYSEKEWREEKKQLIEFEDITEHDRLYDELKREIAKERDY
;
A
#
# COMPACT_ATOMS: atom_id res chain seq x y z
N MET A 1 -14.72 -65.56 5.70
CA MET A 1 -13.62 -65.54 6.68
C MET A 1 -12.38 -64.75 6.20
N MET A 2 -11.62 -65.17 5.18
CA MET A 2 -10.42 -64.41 4.75
C MET A 2 -10.77 -63.06 4.08
N GLN A 3 -11.85 -63.02 3.30
CA GLN A 3 -12.32 -61.83 2.59
C GLN A 3 -12.89 -60.76 3.56
N GLU A 4 -13.67 -61.18 4.56
CA GLU A 4 -14.18 -60.30 5.62
C GLU A 4 -13.07 -59.69 6.48
N TYR A 5 -11.96 -60.40 6.68
CA TYR A 5 -10.81 -59.90 7.43
C TYR A 5 -10.06 -58.80 6.66
N LEU A 6 -9.93 -58.96 5.34
CA LEU A 6 -9.36 -57.94 4.44
C LEU A 6 -10.25 -56.70 4.33
N ASP A 7 -11.57 -56.89 4.27
CA ASP A 7 -12.55 -55.79 4.26
C ASP A 7 -12.56 -55.02 5.59
N GLY A 8 -12.39 -55.72 6.73
CA GLY A 8 -12.23 -55.09 8.04
C GLY A 8 -10.98 -54.21 8.14
N LEU A 9 -9.83 -54.71 7.67
CA LEU A 9 -8.55 -53.99 7.64
C LEU A 9 -8.60 -52.74 6.75
N THR A 10 -9.23 -52.83 5.58
CA THR A 10 -9.39 -51.70 4.66
C THR A 10 -10.34 -50.64 5.22
N ALA A 11 -11.42 -51.04 5.89
CA ALA A 11 -12.34 -50.11 6.57
C ALA A 11 -11.70 -49.39 7.77
N GLU A 12 -10.86 -50.07 8.56
CA GLU A 12 -10.09 -49.42 9.63
C GLU A 12 -9.05 -48.43 9.08
N LYS A 13 -8.34 -48.81 8.02
CA LYS A 13 -7.37 -47.93 7.36
C LYS A 13 -8.04 -46.68 6.79
N ALA A 14 -9.19 -46.82 6.11
CA ALA A 14 -9.96 -45.71 5.58
C ALA A 14 -10.48 -44.75 6.68
N LYS A 15 -10.86 -45.28 7.85
CA LYS A 15 -11.25 -44.44 9.01
C LYS A 15 -10.07 -43.67 9.58
N LYS A 16 -8.88 -44.27 9.61
CA LYS A 16 -7.64 -43.63 10.06
C LYS A 16 -7.20 -42.53 9.09
N ASP A 17 -7.16 -42.83 7.80
CA ASP A 17 -6.79 -41.88 6.75
C ASP A 17 -7.76 -40.68 6.71
N LYS A 18 -9.05 -40.90 6.97
CA LYS A 18 -10.04 -39.82 7.08
C LYS A 18 -9.79 -38.93 8.31
N LYS A 19 -9.41 -39.50 9.45
CA LYS A 19 -9.05 -38.73 10.65
C LYS A 19 -7.76 -37.93 10.43
N ASP A 20 -6.74 -38.56 9.86
CA ASP A 20 -5.45 -37.93 9.57
C ASP A 20 -5.63 -36.81 8.54
N GLY A 21 -6.46 -37.03 7.51
CA GLY A 21 -6.83 -36.01 6.53
C GLY A 21 -7.51 -34.79 7.15
N ILE A 22 -8.40 -34.98 8.14
CA ILE A 22 -9.03 -33.87 8.88
C ILE A 22 -7.97 -33.09 9.68
N ILE A 23 -7.06 -33.79 10.37
CA ILE A 23 -6.00 -33.15 11.15
C ILE A 23 -5.06 -32.33 10.24
N ILE A 24 -4.67 -32.89 9.10
CA ILE A 24 -3.85 -32.20 8.10
C ILE A 24 -4.59 -30.95 7.57
N LEU A 25 -5.89 -31.07 7.26
CA LEU A 25 -6.69 -29.95 6.81
C LEU A 25 -6.73 -28.81 7.85
N PHE A 26 -6.94 -29.14 9.12
CA PHE A 26 -6.89 -28.15 10.20
C PHE A 26 -5.50 -27.50 10.31
N GLY A 27 -4.43 -28.28 10.20
CA GLY A 27 -3.07 -27.75 10.19
C GLY A 27 -2.83 -26.76 9.04
N LEU A 28 -3.29 -27.09 7.83
CA LEU A 28 -3.19 -26.21 6.66
C LEU A 28 -3.99 -24.92 6.84
N VAL A 29 -5.19 -24.97 7.42
CA VAL A 29 -6.00 -23.78 7.70
C VAL A 29 -5.29 -22.87 8.70
N ILE A 30 -4.70 -23.43 9.77
CA ILE A 30 -3.94 -22.64 10.76
C ILE A 30 -2.74 -21.97 10.10
N ILE A 31 -1.96 -22.71 9.30
CA ILE A 31 -0.82 -22.16 8.55
C ILE A 31 -1.28 -21.02 7.63
N PHE A 32 -2.38 -21.22 6.90
CA PHE A 32 -2.95 -20.21 6.02
C PHE A 32 -3.32 -18.93 6.79
N ILE A 33 -3.95 -19.06 7.95
CA ILE A 33 -4.29 -17.93 8.82
C ILE A 33 -3.02 -17.18 9.24
N ILE A 34 -1.99 -17.89 9.72
CA ILE A 34 -0.71 -17.29 10.14
C ILE A 34 -0.06 -16.53 8.96
N LEU A 35 -0.06 -17.10 7.76
CA LEU A 35 0.49 -16.46 6.56
C LEU A 35 -0.26 -15.15 6.22
N VAL A 36 -1.60 -15.16 6.27
CA VAL A 36 -2.41 -13.96 6.00
C VAL A 36 -2.14 -12.86 7.02
N PHE A 37 -2.06 -13.19 8.31
CA PHE A 37 -1.76 -12.20 9.35
C PHE A 37 -0.31 -11.70 9.28
N GLY A 38 0.65 -12.58 9.00
CA GLY A 38 2.05 -12.21 8.78
C GLY A 38 2.22 -11.25 7.61
N LEU A 39 1.61 -11.55 6.46
CA LEU A 39 1.64 -10.68 5.27
C LEU A 39 1.02 -9.31 5.55
N LYS A 40 -0.11 -9.24 6.27
CA LYS A 40 -0.71 -7.96 6.68
C LYS A 40 0.21 -7.16 7.61
N GLY A 41 0.87 -7.83 8.55
CA GLY A 41 1.86 -7.21 9.45
C GLY A 41 3.04 -6.61 8.68
N CYS A 42 3.63 -7.37 7.75
CA CYS A 42 4.71 -6.89 6.90
C CYS A 42 4.28 -5.71 6.03
N ALA A 43 3.08 -5.76 5.42
CA ALA A 43 2.57 -4.66 4.61
C ALA A 43 2.36 -3.39 5.44
N LYS A 44 1.85 -3.52 6.68
CA LYS A 44 1.66 -2.39 7.59
C LYS A 44 2.99 -1.76 8.01
N SER A 45 3.97 -2.58 8.41
CA SER A 45 5.31 -2.10 8.78
C SER A 45 6.02 -1.41 7.63
N LEU A 46 5.93 -1.95 6.40
CA LEU A 46 6.50 -1.32 5.21
C LEU A 46 5.80 0.01 4.88
N HIS A 47 4.49 0.10 5.10
CA HIS A 47 3.73 1.33 4.89
C HIS A 47 4.10 2.40 5.93
N GLU A 48 4.22 2.02 7.20
CA GLU A 48 4.69 2.92 8.27
C GLU A 48 6.08 3.48 7.96
N GLN A 49 7.01 2.61 7.56
CA GLN A 49 8.35 3.04 7.16
C GLN A 49 8.33 4.01 5.96
N LYS A 50 7.51 3.73 4.94
CA LYS A 50 7.37 4.65 3.79
C LYS A 50 6.83 6.02 4.17
N VAL A 51 5.92 6.07 5.16
CA VAL A 51 5.36 7.35 5.65
C VAL A 51 6.43 8.11 6.44
N GLU A 52 7.23 7.41 7.25
CA GLU A 52 8.37 8.00 7.97
C GLU A 52 9.41 8.57 6.99
N ASP A 53 9.86 7.78 6.02
CA ASP A 53 10.79 8.20 4.96
C ASP A 53 10.24 9.39 4.16
N ALA A 54 8.93 9.40 3.88
CA ALA A 54 8.26 10.51 3.21
C ALA A 54 8.25 11.79 4.05
N GLY A 55 8.06 11.67 5.38
CA GLY A 55 8.15 12.79 6.31
C GLY A 55 9.54 13.42 6.34
N GLU A 56 10.59 12.61 6.39
CA GLU A 56 11.98 13.10 6.28
C GLU A 56 12.24 13.80 4.94
N THR A 57 11.73 13.22 3.84
CA THR A 57 11.84 13.80 2.50
C THR A 57 11.16 15.16 2.41
N ILE A 58 9.99 15.34 3.03
CA ILE A 58 9.29 16.63 3.07
C ILE A 58 10.13 17.68 3.80
N GLN A 59 10.71 17.34 4.95
CA GLN A 59 11.58 18.27 5.70
C GLN A 59 12.78 18.71 4.86
N ILE A 60 13.43 17.77 4.16
CA ILE A 60 14.55 18.09 3.26
C ILE A 60 14.09 19.02 2.12
N CYS A 61 12.88 18.82 1.60
CA CYS A 61 12.31 19.70 0.57
C CYS A 61 12.03 21.11 1.08
N GLU A 62 11.53 21.25 2.30
CA GLU A 62 11.30 22.55 2.93
C GLU A 62 12.63 23.27 3.21
N ASP A 63 13.59 22.59 3.82
CA ASP A 63 14.92 23.14 4.12
C ASP A 63 15.67 23.59 2.84
N LEU A 64 15.59 22.80 1.77
CA LEU A 64 16.27 23.13 0.51
C LEU A 64 15.57 24.23 -0.28
N MET A 65 14.24 24.36 -0.20
CA MET A 65 13.54 25.53 -0.73
C MET A 65 13.98 26.80 -0.01
N GLU A 66 14.13 26.77 1.32
CA GLU A 66 14.62 27.92 2.10
C GLU A 66 16.06 28.33 1.73
N ILE A 67 16.91 27.37 1.33
CA ILE A 67 18.32 27.60 1.00
C ILE A 67 18.55 27.83 -0.52
N GLY A 68 17.50 27.76 -1.33
CA GLY A 68 17.58 27.96 -2.79
C GLY A 68 18.21 26.78 -3.55
N GLY A 69 18.19 25.58 -2.96
CA GLY A 69 18.63 24.34 -3.59
C GLY A 69 17.57 23.74 -4.51
N SER A 70 17.98 23.16 -5.64
CA SER A 70 17.08 22.43 -6.54
C SER A 70 16.89 20.99 -6.06
N ASN A 71 15.75 20.69 -5.45
CA ASN A 71 15.29 19.31 -5.32
C ASN A 71 14.57 18.84 -6.58
N GLU A 72 14.59 17.53 -6.81
CA GLU A 72 13.70 16.89 -7.76
C GLU A 72 12.25 17.08 -7.27
N GLY A 73 11.57 18.14 -7.73
CA GLY A 73 10.24 18.52 -7.22
C GLY A 73 9.21 17.40 -7.22
N LYS A 74 9.37 16.42 -8.12
CA LYS A 74 8.59 15.19 -8.16
C LYS A 74 8.71 14.36 -6.87
N VAL A 75 9.92 14.24 -6.32
CA VAL A 75 10.18 13.48 -5.10
C VAL A 75 9.51 14.14 -3.90
N CYS A 76 9.48 15.47 -3.87
CA CYS A 76 8.76 16.24 -2.85
C CYS A 76 7.24 16.08 -2.96
N ASP A 77 6.70 16.16 -4.18
CA ASP A 77 5.28 15.95 -4.47
C ASP A 77 4.83 14.51 -4.12
N ASP A 78 5.61 13.50 -4.51
CA ASP A 78 5.36 12.08 -4.20
C ASP A 78 5.41 11.84 -2.68
N ALA A 79 6.38 12.44 -1.97
CA ALA A 79 6.48 12.36 -0.52
C ALA A 79 5.29 13.02 0.19
N ARG A 80 4.87 14.23 -0.22
CA ARG A 80 3.66 14.91 0.30
C ARG A 80 2.41 14.06 0.14
N LYS A 81 2.25 13.42 -1.02
CA LYS A 81 1.12 12.55 -1.30
C LYS A 81 1.10 11.31 -0.42
N ILE A 82 2.26 10.68 -0.19
CA ILE A 82 2.40 9.49 0.68
C ILE A 82 2.18 9.85 2.15
N CYS A 83 2.79 10.94 2.64
CA CYS A 83 2.74 11.34 4.04
C CYS A 83 1.34 11.78 4.49
N ASN A 84 0.60 12.49 3.63
CA ASN A 84 -0.75 12.97 3.94
C ASN A 84 -1.86 11.99 3.53
N HIS A 85 -1.50 10.81 3.00
CA HIS A 85 -2.43 9.78 2.52
C HIS A 85 -3.48 10.31 1.52
N TYR A 86 -3.11 11.28 0.68
CA TYR A 86 -4.03 11.86 -0.27
C TYR A 86 -4.49 10.85 -1.31
N SER A 87 -5.80 10.78 -1.53
CA SER A 87 -6.36 10.21 -2.75
C SER A 87 -5.97 11.07 -3.97
N GLU A 88 -6.11 10.53 -5.19
CA GLU A 88 -5.83 11.30 -6.41
C GLU A 88 -6.65 12.59 -6.50
N LYS A 89 -7.89 12.56 -5.98
CA LYS A 89 -8.77 13.72 -5.99
C LYS A 89 -8.28 14.80 -5.00
N GLU A 90 -7.97 14.39 -3.77
CA GLU A 90 -7.44 15.30 -2.74
C GLU A 90 -6.09 15.88 -3.19
N TRP A 91 -5.22 15.07 -3.80
CA TRP A 91 -3.95 15.53 -4.34
C TRP A 91 -4.15 16.57 -5.44
N ARG A 92 -5.13 16.38 -6.32
CA ARG A 92 -5.45 17.35 -7.37
C ARG A 92 -5.90 18.70 -6.79
N GLU A 93 -6.74 18.66 -5.75
CA GLU A 93 -7.23 19.86 -5.06
C GLU A 93 -6.08 20.58 -4.32
N GLU A 94 -5.23 19.83 -3.62
CA GLU A 94 -4.06 20.35 -2.92
C GLU A 94 -3.04 20.96 -3.90
N LYS A 95 -2.70 20.23 -4.96
CA LYS A 95 -1.78 20.71 -6.01
C LYS A 95 -2.31 21.97 -6.68
N LYS A 96 -3.62 22.12 -6.82
CA LYS A 96 -4.24 23.36 -7.33
C LYS A 96 -3.98 24.54 -6.39
N GLN A 97 -4.14 24.36 -5.07
CA GLN A 97 -3.83 25.40 -4.08
C GLN A 97 -2.34 25.78 -4.10
N LEU A 98 -1.45 24.78 -4.14
CA LEU A 98 0.00 25.02 -4.23
C LEU A 98 0.38 25.84 -5.47
N ILE A 99 -0.29 25.61 -6.60
CA ILE A 99 -0.09 26.40 -7.83
C ILE A 99 -0.58 27.85 -7.66
N GLU A 100 -1.71 28.05 -6.99
CA GLU A 100 -2.28 29.38 -6.75
C GLU A 100 -1.40 30.24 -5.83
N PHE A 101 -0.73 29.62 -4.85
CA PHE A 101 0.18 30.28 -3.91
C PHE A 101 1.65 30.32 -4.37
N GLU A 102 1.95 29.82 -5.58
CA GLU A 102 3.31 29.71 -6.13
C GLU A 102 4.28 28.81 -5.32
N ASP A 103 3.74 27.97 -4.42
CA ASP A 103 4.50 27.04 -3.55
C ASP A 103 4.73 25.65 -4.19
N ILE A 104 4.56 25.57 -5.51
CA ILE A 104 4.63 24.31 -6.26
C ILE A 104 6.08 23.95 -6.61
N THR A 105 6.47 22.73 -6.25
CA THR A 105 7.82 22.21 -6.47
C THR A 105 7.97 21.49 -7.81
N GLU A 106 6.92 20.86 -8.34
CA GLU A 106 6.96 20.13 -9.61
C GLU A 106 6.08 20.78 -10.70
N HIS A 107 6.66 20.95 -11.89
CA HIS A 107 5.98 21.47 -13.08
C HIS A 107 5.73 20.34 -14.09
N ASP A 108 4.87 19.39 -13.72
CA ASP A 108 4.51 18.23 -14.52
C ASP A 108 3.27 18.45 -15.41
N ARG A 109 2.78 17.39 -16.05
CA ARG A 109 1.57 17.48 -16.88
C ARG A 109 0.34 17.90 -16.06
N LEU A 110 0.22 17.46 -14.81
CA LEU A 110 -0.89 17.82 -13.93
C LEU A 110 -0.84 19.31 -13.58
N TYR A 111 0.36 19.85 -13.33
CA TYR A 111 0.58 21.29 -13.17
C TYR A 111 0.03 22.09 -14.36
N ASP A 112 0.38 21.72 -15.60
CA ASP A 112 -0.07 22.42 -16.81
C ASP A 112 -1.59 22.35 -17.02
N GLU A 113 -2.22 21.26 -16.61
CA GLU A 113 -3.68 21.10 -16.64
C GLU A 113 -4.34 22.04 -15.63
N LEU A 114 -3.91 21.99 -14.36
CA LEU A 114 -4.48 22.78 -13.28
C LEU A 114 -4.26 24.28 -13.48
N LYS A 115 -3.10 24.68 -13.98
CA LYS A 115 -2.81 26.09 -14.31
C LYS A 115 -3.78 26.65 -15.36
N ARG A 116 -4.16 25.83 -16.35
CA ARG A 116 -5.16 26.22 -17.35
C ARG A 116 -6.58 26.28 -16.78
N GLU A 117 -6.91 25.41 -15.82
CA GLU A 117 -8.19 25.46 -15.12
C GLU A 117 -8.30 26.72 -14.27
N ILE A 118 -7.28 27.02 -13.45
CA ILE A 118 -7.22 28.23 -12.63
C ILE A 118 -7.34 29.49 -13.51
N ALA A 119 -6.63 29.53 -14.64
CA ALA A 119 -6.71 30.64 -15.58
C ALA A 119 -8.13 30.82 -16.15
N LYS A 120 -8.80 29.73 -16.54
CA LYS A 120 -10.18 29.78 -17.01
C LYS A 120 -11.15 30.23 -15.94
N GLU A 121 -10.99 29.78 -14.70
CA GLU A 121 -11.86 30.19 -13.59
C GLU A 121 -11.72 31.67 -13.24
N ARG A 122 -10.52 32.25 -13.44
CA ARG A 122 -10.26 33.68 -13.21
C ARG A 122 -10.85 34.60 -14.29
N ASP A 123 -11.07 34.08 -15.49
CA ASP A 123 -11.61 34.81 -16.64
C ASP A 123 -13.16 34.87 -16.65
N TYR A 124 -13.84 34.21 -15.70
CA TYR A 124 -15.30 34.24 -15.49
C TYR A 124 -15.69 35.08 -14.27
#